data_AF-A0A293MHS6-F1
#
_entry.id   AF-A0A293MHS6-F1
#
_cell.length_a   1.000
_cell.length_b   1.000
_cell.length_c   1.000
_cell.angle_alpha   90.00
_cell.angle_beta   90.00
_cell.angle_gamma   90.00
#
_symmetry.space_group_name_H-M   'P 1'
#
loop_
_entity.id
_entity.type
_entity.pdbx_description
1 polymer ?
#
loop_
_entity_poly.entity_id
_entity_poly.type
_entity_poly.pdbx_seq_one_letter_code
_entity_poly.pdbx_strand_id
1 'polypeptide(L)'
;MRTLRSVIRIAFVGITVYSVLSSVLIYIFLQWWATGILKAGSIKDPENNASLCTPGHRPFNVLSHDFTPRDEIALHGWWQDQATVKSDVQCFNEPWALCSTAFSITCKPTTVRAVYQHVSFKRHLKLQSFRLSVRASAEQLESQAPDSFLGALVLVKLSDGSEEYHTVNFSPSTSTLTQRDGLYTVSRPSFTIFTATVMLSCYGYAGTVHFTDVVLTPITQQSTLCGPEQFIEDCPESIKDTRSKPRIRHELILGKAKPSSRKRHLTKDIALVTQLSMDRLPVLQHTLQHWEGPVSLVVHVPVKAGQPDSDWQKLYIQKKLQNLKLHPDSHVTLAYESVTYRDYPINALRNLAIRQSSCEYLLLADADFQPSPDFHKHFLLSTRSLSSADKTAFVVPAFTFSSLQDPCQVQTKQLSLCQLLSTLTHHKSLTVFHKARTSSCNCCIAKILLYSHSAKTSRQTLIV
;
A
#
# COMPACT_ATOMS: atom_id res chain seq x y z
N MET A 1 17.58 -46.91 65.85
CA MET A 1 17.66 -47.33 64.43
C MET A 1 16.32 -47.72 63.79
N ARG A 2 15.42 -48.48 64.44
CA ARG A 2 14.12 -48.86 63.86
C ARG A 2 13.18 -47.67 63.60
N THR A 3 13.13 -46.71 64.52
CA THR A 3 12.33 -45.47 64.41
C THR A 3 12.76 -44.58 63.25
N LEU A 4 14.08 -44.38 63.06
CA LEU A 4 14.62 -43.59 61.95
C LEU A 4 14.30 -44.22 60.58
N ARG A 5 14.33 -45.56 60.47
CA ARG A 5 13.95 -46.27 59.24
C ARG A 5 12.46 -46.10 58.91
N SER A 6 11.58 -46.05 59.90
CA SER A 6 10.15 -45.80 59.65
C SER A 6 9.87 -44.37 59.20
N VAL A 7 10.53 -43.37 59.79
CA VAL A 7 10.37 -41.97 59.39
C VAL A 7 10.86 -41.74 57.96
N ILE A 8 12.01 -42.30 57.59
CA ILE A 8 12.54 -42.21 56.22
C ILE A 8 11.59 -42.88 55.22
N ARG A 9 11.01 -44.03 55.56
CA ARG A 9 10.02 -44.71 54.69
C ARG A 9 8.77 -43.87 54.46
N ILE A 10 8.24 -43.22 55.51
CA ILE A 10 7.07 -42.34 55.39
C ILE A 10 7.39 -41.11 54.53
N ALA A 11 8.56 -40.50 54.71
CA ALA A 11 8.99 -39.37 53.90
C ALA A 11 9.15 -39.74 52.41
N PHE A 12 9.75 -40.90 52.10
CA PHE A 12 9.86 -41.39 50.73
C PHE A 12 8.49 -41.65 50.10
N VAL A 13 7.56 -42.25 50.84
CA VAL A 13 6.18 -42.45 50.36
C VAL A 13 5.51 -41.10 50.07
N GLY A 14 5.64 -40.11 50.96
CA GLY A 14 5.10 -38.76 50.75
C GLY A 14 5.65 -38.07 49.50
N ILE A 15 6.97 -38.13 49.29
CA ILE A 15 7.63 -37.57 48.10
C ILE A 15 7.15 -38.29 46.83
N THR A 16 7.02 -39.61 46.88
CA THR A 16 6.58 -40.40 45.72
C THR A 16 5.13 -40.07 45.36
N VAL A 17 4.25 -39.96 46.35
CA VAL A 17 2.84 -39.56 46.16
C VAL A 17 2.75 -38.15 45.57
N TYR A 18 3.53 -37.20 46.09
CA TYR A 18 3.57 -35.83 45.57
C TYR A 18 4.08 -35.78 44.12
N SER A 19 5.13 -36.53 43.80
CA SER A 19 5.66 -36.62 42.44
C SER A 19 4.63 -37.19 41.47
N VAL A 20 3.91 -38.25 41.85
CA VAL A 20 2.86 -38.85 41.00
C VAL A 20 1.70 -37.88 40.79
N LEU A 21 1.23 -37.21 41.84
CA LEU A 21 0.17 -36.20 41.74
C LEU A 21 0.58 -35.02 40.84
N SER A 22 1.83 -34.55 40.97
CA SER A 22 2.37 -33.49 40.11
C SER A 22 2.44 -33.94 38.65
N SER A 23 2.94 -35.15 38.37
CA SER A 23 2.97 -35.70 37.02
C SER A 23 1.58 -35.88 36.41
N VAL A 24 0.59 -36.30 37.20
CA VAL A 24 -0.81 -36.43 36.75
C VAL A 24 -1.41 -35.05 36.42
N LEU A 25 -1.17 -34.03 37.26
CA LEU A 25 -1.63 -32.66 36.98
C LEU A 25 -0.99 -32.08 35.73
N ILE A 26 0.32 -32.29 35.54
CA ILE A 26 1.04 -31.89 34.32
C ILE A 26 0.46 -32.63 33.11
N TYR A 27 0.19 -33.93 33.22
CA TYR A 27 -0.41 -34.70 32.14
C TYR A 27 -1.82 -34.21 31.78
N ILE A 28 -2.67 -33.91 32.76
CA ILE A 28 -4.00 -33.32 32.53
C ILE A 28 -3.86 -31.96 31.84
N PHE A 29 -2.93 -31.11 32.29
CA PHE A 29 -2.68 -29.81 31.67
C PHE A 29 -2.17 -29.95 30.23
N LEU A 30 -1.28 -30.91 29.96
CA LEU A 30 -0.78 -31.21 28.61
C LEU A 30 -1.88 -31.79 27.71
N GLN A 31 -2.78 -32.62 28.22
CA GLN A 31 -3.95 -33.10 27.48
C GLN A 31 -4.93 -31.96 27.18
N TRP A 32 -5.17 -31.07 28.14
CA TRP A 32 -6.01 -29.90 27.94
C TRP A 32 -5.40 -28.94 26.91
N TRP A 33 -4.09 -28.71 27.00
CA TRP A 33 -3.33 -27.92 26.03
C TRP A 33 -3.30 -28.57 24.64
N ALA A 34 -3.12 -29.88 24.55
CA ALA A 34 -3.15 -30.63 23.29
C ALA A 34 -4.55 -30.61 22.64
N THR A 35 -5.63 -30.73 23.43
CA THR A 35 -7.00 -30.58 22.90
C THR A 35 -7.32 -29.13 22.49
N GLY A 36 -6.72 -28.14 23.17
CA GLY A 36 -6.76 -26.73 22.76
C GLY A 36 -6.01 -26.46 21.45
N ILE A 37 -4.83 -27.06 21.27
CA ILE A 37 -4.03 -26.93 20.03
C ILE A 37 -4.63 -27.74 18.88
N LEU A 38 -5.19 -28.93 19.13
CA LEU A 38 -5.88 -29.70 18.09
C LEU A 38 -7.18 -29.04 17.61
N LYS A 39 -7.79 -28.15 18.41
CA LYS A 39 -8.86 -27.25 17.96
C LYS A 39 -8.34 -26.01 17.22
N ALA A 40 -7.12 -25.57 17.48
CA ALA A 40 -6.50 -24.44 16.78
C ALA A 40 -5.80 -24.83 15.46
N GLY A 41 -5.38 -26.09 15.31
CA GLY A 41 -4.60 -26.60 14.18
C GLY A 41 -5.35 -27.45 13.16
N SER A 42 -6.69 -27.56 13.26
CA SER A 42 -7.51 -28.24 12.27
C SER A 42 -8.73 -27.39 11.90
N ILE A 43 -8.47 -26.26 11.24
CA ILE A 43 -9.43 -25.74 10.26
C ILE A 43 -9.30 -26.65 9.04
N LYS A 44 -9.95 -27.81 9.13
CA LYS A 44 -10.49 -28.45 7.93
C LYS A 44 -11.87 -27.86 7.77
N ASP A 45 -12.10 -27.21 6.63
CA ASP A 45 -13.40 -26.72 6.21
C ASP A 45 -14.48 -27.77 6.52
N PRO A 46 -15.47 -27.46 7.37
CA PRO A 46 -16.66 -28.28 7.40
C PRO A 46 -17.41 -27.97 6.10
N GLU A 47 -17.50 -28.98 5.26
CA GLU A 47 -18.39 -29.02 4.11
C GLU A 47 -19.77 -28.41 4.43
N ASN A 48 -20.17 -27.45 3.59
CA ASN A 48 -21.54 -27.22 3.14
C ASN A 48 -22.67 -27.51 4.14
N ASN A 49 -22.72 -26.75 5.24
CA ASN A 49 -23.99 -26.51 5.92
C ASN A 49 -24.13 -25.00 6.13
N ALA A 50 -25.00 -24.38 5.34
CA ALA A 50 -25.46 -23.02 5.54
C ALA A 50 -25.95 -22.87 6.99
N SER A 51 -25.15 -22.24 7.83
CA SER A 51 -25.50 -21.99 9.23
C SER A 51 -26.63 -20.97 9.28
N LEU A 52 -27.83 -21.45 9.63
CA LEU A 52 -28.97 -20.61 9.97
C LEU A 52 -28.58 -19.74 11.18
N CYS A 53 -28.59 -18.40 11.01
CA CYS A 53 -28.22 -17.47 12.07
C CYS A 53 -29.24 -17.55 13.23
N THR A 54 -28.82 -17.95 14.43
CA THR A 54 -29.66 -17.92 15.63
C THR A 54 -29.62 -16.51 16.28
N PRO A 55 -30.71 -16.05 16.92
CA PRO A 55 -30.71 -14.77 17.62
C PRO A 55 -29.69 -14.80 18.77
N GLY A 56 -28.63 -14.00 18.69
CA GLY A 56 -27.57 -13.93 19.69
C GLY A 56 -26.13 -14.14 19.18
N HIS A 57 -25.90 -14.23 17.87
CA HIS A 57 -24.55 -14.36 17.32
C HIS A 57 -23.67 -13.13 17.58
N ARG A 58 -22.43 -13.40 18.01
CA ARG A 58 -21.37 -12.41 18.18
C ARG A 58 -21.12 -11.67 16.84
N PRO A 59 -20.80 -10.37 16.86
CA PRO A 59 -20.43 -9.66 15.64
C PRO A 59 -19.25 -10.38 14.97
N PHE A 60 -19.42 -10.77 13.70
CA PHE A 60 -18.32 -11.27 12.89
C PHE A 60 -17.51 -10.09 12.34
N ASN A 61 -16.25 -10.36 12.01
CA ASN A 61 -15.33 -9.34 11.51
C ASN A 61 -15.10 -9.56 10.00
N VAL A 62 -15.34 -8.52 9.19
CA VAL A 62 -14.94 -8.56 7.76
C VAL A 62 -13.47 -8.18 7.54
N LEU A 63 -12.81 -7.69 8.60
CA LEU A 63 -11.38 -7.42 8.58
C LEU A 63 -10.63 -8.73 8.85
N SER A 64 -9.60 -9.01 8.03
CA SER A 64 -8.70 -10.13 8.30
C SER A 64 -7.80 -9.79 9.49
N HIS A 65 -7.46 -10.82 10.27
CA HIS A 65 -6.50 -10.72 11.36
C HIS A 65 -5.05 -10.77 10.89
N ASP A 66 -4.81 -11.14 9.62
CA ASP A 66 -3.49 -11.43 9.10
C ASP A 66 -2.69 -10.17 8.80
N PHE A 67 -1.44 -10.19 9.22
CA PHE A 67 -0.46 -9.17 8.86
C PHE A 67 0.16 -9.53 7.52
N THR A 68 0.10 -8.62 6.55
CA THR A 68 0.80 -8.84 5.28
C THR A 68 2.28 -8.51 5.47
N PRO A 69 3.20 -9.49 5.33
CA PRO A 69 4.63 -9.23 5.40
C PRO A 69 5.02 -8.13 4.40
N ARG A 70 6.04 -7.34 4.77
CA ARG A 70 6.46 -6.18 3.95
C ARG A 70 7.07 -6.58 2.60
N ASP A 71 7.37 -7.85 2.46
CA ASP A 71 8.00 -8.53 1.33
C ASP A 71 7.01 -9.37 0.52
N GLU A 72 5.73 -9.39 0.90
CA GLU A 72 4.68 -10.14 0.22
C GLU A 72 3.62 -9.20 -0.36
N ILE A 73 3.13 -9.54 -1.56
CA ILE A 73 1.92 -8.94 -2.12
C ILE A 73 0.80 -9.91 -1.81
N ALA A 74 -0.01 -9.60 -0.80
CA ALA A 74 -1.23 -10.34 -0.53
C ALA A 74 -2.43 -9.67 -1.23
N LEU A 75 -3.59 -10.32 -1.27
CA LEU A 75 -4.86 -9.66 -1.62
C LEU A 75 -5.64 -9.25 -0.36
N HIS A 76 -5.34 -9.92 0.74
CA HIS A 76 -5.97 -9.75 2.05
C HIS A 76 -4.91 -9.42 3.11
N GLY A 77 -5.37 -8.93 4.25
CA GLY A 77 -4.50 -8.59 5.38
C GLY A 77 -4.22 -7.11 5.52
N TRP A 78 -3.48 -6.76 6.57
CA TRP A 78 -3.15 -5.39 6.92
C TRP A 78 -1.85 -4.95 6.25
N TRP A 79 -1.96 -3.89 5.45
CA TRP A 79 -0.87 -3.25 4.75
C TRP A 79 -0.26 -2.15 5.60
N GLN A 80 1.06 -2.09 5.62
CA GLN A 80 1.81 -1.04 6.28
C GLN A 80 2.43 -0.11 5.23
N ASP A 81 2.44 1.19 5.53
CA ASP A 81 3.24 2.16 4.78
C ASP A 81 4.75 1.98 5.10
N GLN A 82 5.59 2.94 4.75
CA GLN A 82 7.03 2.97 5.07
C GLN A 82 7.35 2.90 6.57
N ALA A 83 6.34 3.03 7.43
CA ALA A 83 6.43 2.87 8.88
C ALA A 83 6.62 1.41 9.31
N THR A 84 7.46 1.15 10.31
CA THR A 84 7.49 -0.16 10.97
C THR A 84 6.35 -0.26 11.97
N VAL A 85 5.23 -0.88 11.56
CA VAL A 85 4.21 -1.34 12.50
C VAL A 85 4.60 -2.73 12.95
N LYS A 86 4.63 -2.93 14.27
CA LYS A 86 4.94 -4.23 14.87
C LYS A 86 3.63 -4.87 15.30
N SER A 87 3.53 -6.19 15.13
CA SER A 87 2.53 -6.96 15.84
C SER A 87 3.17 -7.38 17.16
N ASP A 88 2.74 -6.80 18.27
CA ASP A 88 3.22 -7.21 19.59
C ASP A 88 2.06 -7.84 20.36
N VAL A 89 2.38 -8.82 21.21
CA VAL A 89 1.41 -9.35 22.16
C VAL A 89 1.35 -8.38 23.33
N GLN A 90 0.22 -7.70 23.51
CA GLN A 90 0.02 -6.77 24.61
C GLN A 90 -0.86 -7.43 25.67
N CYS A 91 -0.35 -7.48 26.90
CA CYS A 91 -1.07 -7.99 28.06
C CYS A 91 -1.54 -6.78 28.87
N PHE A 92 -2.84 -6.59 28.98
CA PHE A 92 -3.42 -5.48 29.71
C PHE A 92 -3.69 -5.90 31.16
N ASN A 93 -3.31 -5.08 32.14
CA ASN A 93 -3.41 -5.36 33.58
C ASN A 93 -4.88 -5.34 34.07
N GLU A 94 -5.70 -6.26 33.58
CA GLU A 94 -7.04 -6.56 34.10
C GLU A 94 -7.06 -7.92 34.80
N PRO A 95 -7.99 -8.19 35.74
CA PRO A 95 -7.93 -9.36 36.64
C PRO A 95 -8.01 -10.74 35.96
N TRP A 96 -8.07 -10.81 34.63
CA TRP A 96 -8.15 -12.03 33.80
C TRP A 96 -7.43 -11.82 32.45
N ALA A 97 -6.28 -11.12 32.47
CA ALA A 97 -5.55 -10.62 31.30
C ALA A 97 -5.36 -11.66 30.18
N LEU A 98 -6.22 -11.61 29.17
CA LEU A 98 -6.01 -12.26 27.88
C LEU A 98 -5.10 -11.33 27.09
N CYS A 99 -3.83 -11.71 26.95
CA CYS A 99 -2.93 -11.01 26.04
C CYS A 99 -3.45 -11.16 24.61
N SER A 100 -3.52 -10.05 23.87
CA SER A 100 -3.98 -10.05 22.48
C SER A 100 -2.91 -9.47 21.57
N THR A 101 -2.94 -9.88 20.30
CA THR A 101 -2.10 -9.31 19.26
C THR A 101 -2.54 -7.88 18.97
N ALA A 102 -1.64 -6.92 19.12
CA ALA A 102 -1.90 -5.50 18.91
C ALA A 102 -1.07 -4.94 17.75
N PHE A 103 -1.65 -4.01 17.00
CA PHE A 103 -0.91 -3.14 16.09
C PHE A 103 -0.20 -2.06 16.91
N SER A 104 1.11 -2.22 17.07
CA SER A 104 1.98 -1.25 17.73
C SER A 104 2.50 -0.23 16.71
N ILE A 105 2.03 1.01 16.83
CA ILE A 105 2.43 2.13 15.97
C ILE A 105 3.22 3.14 16.80
N THR A 106 4.49 3.35 16.44
CA THR A 106 5.30 4.43 17.02
C THR A 106 5.01 5.74 16.28
N CYS A 107 4.31 6.65 16.95
CA CYS A 107 3.87 7.93 16.43
C CYS A 107 5.04 8.89 16.22
N LYS A 108 4.89 9.80 15.26
CA LYS A 108 5.83 10.89 15.01
C LYS A 108 5.07 12.21 14.86
N PRO A 109 5.67 13.33 15.28
CA PRO A 109 5.04 14.64 15.19
C PRO A 109 4.86 15.11 13.74
N THR A 110 5.76 14.74 12.84
CA THR A 110 5.85 15.30 11.48
C THR A 110 5.34 14.37 10.38
N THR A 111 5.10 13.09 10.67
CA THR A 111 4.75 12.09 9.66
C THR A 111 3.59 11.23 10.13
N VAL A 112 2.63 10.99 9.24
CA VAL A 112 1.56 10.02 9.50
C VAL A 112 2.15 8.61 9.57
N ARG A 113 1.73 7.85 10.58
CA ARG A 113 2.10 6.45 10.76
C ARG A 113 0.82 5.63 10.77
N ALA A 114 0.68 4.72 9.81
CA ALA A 114 -0.59 4.05 9.57
C ALA A 114 -0.47 2.61 9.08
N VAL A 115 -1.50 1.83 9.38
CA VAL A 115 -1.80 0.55 8.72
C VAL A 115 -3.20 0.59 8.11
N TYR A 116 -3.36 -0.12 7.01
CA TYR A 116 -4.56 -0.08 6.18
C TYR A 116 -5.06 -1.48 5.92
N GLN A 117 -6.38 -1.65 5.90
CA GLN A 117 -6.99 -2.82 5.30
C GLN A 117 -8.15 -2.39 4.42
N HIS A 118 -8.14 -2.90 3.19
CA HIS A 118 -9.17 -2.64 2.21
C HIS A 118 -10.14 -3.81 2.14
N VAL A 119 -11.43 -3.50 2.14
CA VAL A 119 -12.51 -4.49 1.97
C VAL A 119 -13.40 -4.05 0.82
N SER A 120 -13.61 -4.96 -0.12
CA SER A 120 -14.61 -4.82 -1.19
C SER A 120 -15.83 -5.66 -0.85
N PHE A 121 -17.02 -5.06 -0.93
CA PHE A 121 -18.28 -5.73 -0.62
C PHE A 121 -18.98 -6.22 -1.89
N LYS A 122 -19.64 -7.39 -1.79
CA LYS A 122 -20.43 -7.92 -2.92
C LYS A 122 -21.54 -6.95 -3.31
N ARG A 123 -21.59 -6.60 -4.59
CA ARG A 123 -22.46 -5.54 -5.13
C ARG A 123 -23.96 -5.77 -4.92
N HIS A 124 -24.40 -7.02 -4.78
CA HIS A 124 -25.82 -7.35 -4.62
C HIS A 124 -26.37 -7.10 -3.20
N LEU A 125 -25.50 -6.90 -2.21
CA LEU A 125 -25.87 -6.81 -0.79
C LEU A 125 -26.54 -5.47 -0.41
N LYS A 126 -26.49 -4.47 -1.30
CA LYS A 126 -27.04 -3.12 -1.09
C LYS A 126 -26.77 -2.57 0.32
N LEU A 127 -25.53 -2.69 0.78
CA LEU A 127 -25.14 -2.32 2.15
C LEU A 127 -25.28 -0.80 2.37
N GLN A 128 -25.89 -0.39 3.49
CA GLN A 128 -26.12 1.04 3.81
C GLN A 128 -25.46 1.51 5.10
N SER A 129 -25.04 0.58 5.97
CA SER A 129 -24.40 0.92 7.23
C SER A 129 -23.45 -0.17 7.70
N PHE A 130 -22.50 0.21 8.55
CA PHE A 130 -21.63 -0.72 9.26
C PHE A 130 -21.30 -0.15 10.64
N ARG A 131 -20.88 -1.04 11.53
CA ARG A 131 -20.28 -0.69 12.82
C ARG A 131 -18.79 -0.98 12.78
N LEU A 132 -17.98 -0.02 13.17
CA LEU A 132 -16.56 -0.19 13.44
C LEU A 132 -16.35 -0.14 14.95
N SER A 133 -15.77 -1.19 15.53
CA SER A 133 -15.34 -1.22 16.93
C SER A 133 -13.82 -1.35 16.98
N VAL A 134 -13.17 -0.53 17.78
CA VAL A 134 -11.72 -0.52 17.93
C VAL A 134 -11.38 -0.40 19.40
N ARG A 135 -10.35 -1.13 19.83
CA ARG A 135 -9.71 -0.90 21.12
C ARG A 135 -8.35 -0.27 20.91
N ALA A 136 -8.02 0.71 21.74
CA ALA A 136 -6.71 1.32 21.71
C ALA A 136 -6.21 1.65 23.12
N SER A 137 -4.89 1.65 23.27
CA SER A 137 -4.18 2.17 24.42
C SER A 137 -2.99 3.00 23.94
N ALA A 138 -2.67 4.03 24.71
CA ALA A 138 -1.64 4.99 24.41
C ALA A 138 -0.91 5.34 25.72
N GLU A 139 0.37 5.01 25.80
CA GLU A 139 1.17 5.37 26.96
C GLU A 139 1.72 6.79 26.77
N GLN A 140 1.07 7.76 27.44
CA GLN A 140 1.50 9.16 27.55
C GLN A 140 1.92 9.79 26.20
N LEU A 141 0.98 9.93 25.26
CA LEU A 141 1.25 10.63 24.02
C LEU A 141 1.34 12.14 24.27
N GLU A 142 2.49 12.72 23.92
CA GLU A 142 2.68 14.17 23.96
C GLU A 142 2.22 14.77 22.62
N SER A 143 1.26 15.71 22.67
CA SER A 143 0.85 16.45 21.49
C SER A 143 1.92 17.48 21.11
N GLN A 144 2.37 17.41 19.86
CA GLN A 144 3.42 18.27 19.30
C GLN A 144 2.98 18.99 18.03
N ALA A 145 1.71 18.85 17.61
CA ALA A 145 1.13 19.51 16.46
C ALA A 145 -0.32 19.95 16.73
N PRO A 146 -0.78 21.09 16.17
CA PRO A 146 -2.13 21.61 16.39
C PRO A 146 -3.23 20.69 15.85
N ASP A 147 -2.98 20.00 14.73
CA ASP A 147 -3.93 19.09 14.07
C ASP A 147 -3.57 17.62 14.31
N SER A 148 -3.43 17.22 15.58
CA SER A 148 -3.09 15.84 15.95
C SER A 148 -4.25 14.86 15.77
N PHE A 149 -3.98 13.65 15.27
CA PHE A 149 -4.97 12.59 15.08
C PHE A 149 -4.52 11.29 15.76
N LEU A 150 -5.45 10.62 16.43
CA LEU A 150 -5.26 9.31 17.00
C LEU A 150 -6.55 8.52 16.87
N GLY A 151 -6.51 7.43 16.10
CA GLY A 151 -7.63 6.51 16.01
C GLY A 151 -7.75 5.80 14.67
N ALA A 152 -8.98 5.43 14.36
CA ALA A 152 -9.33 4.77 13.12
C ALA A 152 -10.11 5.71 12.20
N LEU A 153 -9.72 5.74 10.92
CA LEU A 153 -10.43 6.41 9.84
C LEU A 153 -10.93 5.35 8.87
N VAL A 154 -12.17 5.44 8.41
CA VAL A 154 -12.71 4.61 7.34
C VAL A 154 -13.00 5.50 6.15
N LEU A 155 -12.33 5.24 5.02
CA LEU A 155 -12.70 5.78 3.72
C LEU A 155 -13.73 4.84 3.09
N VAL A 156 -14.94 5.34 2.88
CA VAL A 156 -16.06 4.60 2.32
C VAL A 156 -16.29 5.05 0.88
N LYS A 157 -16.21 4.11 -0.07
CA LYS A 157 -16.58 4.37 -1.47
C LYS A 157 -17.99 3.86 -1.72
N LEU A 158 -18.86 4.74 -2.19
CA LEU A 158 -20.26 4.44 -2.48
C LEU A 158 -20.45 3.91 -3.90
N SER A 159 -21.66 3.45 -4.21
CA SER A 159 -22.02 2.84 -5.49
C SER A 159 -22.07 3.80 -6.67
N ASP A 160 -22.27 5.09 -6.43
CA ASP A 160 -22.03 6.11 -7.45
C ASP A 160 -20.52 6.29 -7.67
N GLY A 161 -19.71 5.96 -6.66
CA GLY A 161 -18.26 6.09 -6.55
C GLY A 161 -17.84 7.27 -5.67
N SER A 162 -18.77 7.95 -5.00
CA SER A 162 -18.44 9.09 -4.12
C SER A 162 -17.81 8.57 -2.84
N GLU A 163 -17.00 9.42 -2.22
CA GLU A 163 -16.23 9.06 -1.03
C GLU A 163 -16.80 9.78 0.19
N GLU A 164 -16.98 9.02 1.27
CA GLU A 164 -17.38 9.52 2.58
C GLU A 164 -16.38 9.01 3.61
N TYR A 165 -16.18 9.77 4.69
CA TYR A 165 -15.23 9.44 5.74
C TYR A 165 -15.95 9.23 7.07
N HIS A 166 -15.53 8.21 7.82
CA HIS A 166 -15.97 7.99 9.19
C HIS A 166 -14.76 7.88 10.12
N THR A 167 -14.82 8.50 11.30
CA THR A 167 -13.71 8.53 12.26
C THR A 167 -14.12 7.95 13.60
N VAL A 168 -13.21 7.18 14.21
CA VAL A 168 -13.29 6.71 15.59
C VAL A 168 -12.03 7.21 16.30
N ASN A 169 -12.19 8.28 17.07
CA ASN A 169 -11.09 9.00 17.71
C ASN A 169 -10.83 8.48 19.13
N PHE A 170 -9.56 8.55 19.55
CA PHE A 170 -9.13 8.24 20.91
C PHE A 170 -8.45 9.44 21.57
N SER A 171 -8.49 9.47 22.90
CA SER A 171 -7.75 10.47 23.67
C SER A 171 -6.27 10.08 23.75
N PRO A 172 -5.33 11.04 23.66
CA PRO A 172 -3.91 10.76 23.82
C PRO A 172 -3.52 10.36 25.26
N SER A 173 -4.38 10.63 26.24
CA SER A 173 -4.16 10.30 27.65
C SER A 173 -4.67 8.92 28.06
N THR A 174 -5.04 8.08 27.10
CA THR A 174 -5.67 6.78 27.33
C THR A 174 -4.64 5.72 27.73
N SER A 175 -4.25 5.71 28.99
CA SER A 175 -3.28 4.73 29.53
C SER A 175 -3.86 3.31 29.68
N THR A 176 -5.19 3.17 29.74
CA THR A 176 -5.90 1.88 29.81
C THR A 176 -6.50 1.51 28.47
N LEU A 177 -6.59 0.21 28.18
CA LEU A 177 -7.24 -0.28 26.97
C LEU A 177 -8.69 0.20 26.91
N THR A 178 -9.00 1.09 25.97
CA THR A 178 -10.33 1.69 25.83
C THR A 178 -10.98 1.21 24.55
N GLN A 179 -12.25 0.81 24.62
CA GLN A 179 -13.05 0.48 23.45
C GLN A 179 -13.83 1.71 22.98
N ARG A 180 -13.85 1.94 21.67
CA ARG A 180 -14.70 2.93 21.00
C ARG A 180 -15.38 2.31 19.80
N ASP A 181 -16.66 2.63 19.66
CA ASP A 181 -17.50 2.16 18.57
C ASP A 181 -17.95 3.36 17.71
N GLY A 182 -17.95 3.17 16.40
CA GLY A 182 -18.45 4.11 15.40
C GLY A 182 -19.52 3.43 14.55
N LEU A 183 -20.70 4.07 14.45
CA LEU A 183 -21.75 3.67 13.51
C LEU A 183 -21.70 4.59 12.31
N TYR A 184 -21.49 4.02 11.13
CA TYR A 184 -21.60 4.74 9.87
C TYR A 184 -22.87 4.33 9.14
N THR A 185 -23.57 5.33 8.61
CA THR A 185 -24.72 5.17 7.71
C THR A 185 -24.53 6.10 6.52
N VAL A 186 -24.79 5.59 5.32
CA VAL A 186 -24.65 6.35 4.08
C VAL A 186 -25.50 7.62 4.13
N SER A 187 -24.89 8.77 3.82
CA SER A 187 -25.54 10.08 3.88
C SER A 187 -26.70 10.22 2.88
N ARG A 188 -26.59 9.51 1.75
CA ARG A 188 -27.54 9.52 0.62
C ARG A 188 -28.14 8.12 0.41
N PRO A 189 -29.39 7.85 0.85
CA PRO A 189 -29.98 6.50 0.90
C PRO A 189 -30.08 5.76 -0.45
N SER A 190 -30.05 6.51 -1.57
CA SER A 190 -30.03 5.97 -2.93
C SER A 190 -28.74 5.22 -3.27
N PHE A 191 -27.68 5.42 -2.49
CA PHE A 191 -26.38 4.80 -2.71
C PHE A 191 -26.07 3.74 -1.66
N THR A 192 -25.21 2.82 -2.04
CA THR A 192 -24.81 1.68 -1.22
C THR A 192 -23.30 1.66 -1.08
N ILE A 193 -22.80 1.03 -0.03
CA ILE A 193 -21.38 0.91 0.26
C ILE A 193 -20.79 -0.15 -0.67
N PHE A 194 -19.77 0.24 -1.46
CA PHE A 194 -19.01 -0.67 -2.32
C PHE A 194 -17.71 -1.11 -1.69
N THR A 195 -16.96 -0.18 -1.10
CA THR A 195 -15.71 -0.50 -0.44
C THR A 195 -15.55 0.27 0.85
N ALA A 196 -14.79 -0.30 1.78
CA ALA A 196 -14.33 0.37 2.99
C ALA A 196 -12.82 0.14 3.14
N THR A 197 -12.06 1.22 3.26
CA THR A 197 -10.64 1.17 3.60
C THR A 197 -10.48 1.67 5.03
N VAL A 198 -10.15 0.77 5.96
CA VAL A 198 -9.90 1.09 7.35
C VAL A 198 -8.43 1.45 7.52
N MET A 199 -8.16 2.63 8.07
CA MET A 199 -6.84 3.12 8.41
C MET A 199 -6.74 3.28 9.93
N LEU A 200 -5.79 2.60 10.57
CA LEU A 200 -5.41 2.88 11.95
C LEU A 200 -4.19 3.79 11.91
N SER A 201 -4.24 4.95 12.55
CA SER A 201 -3.12 5.88 12.48
C SER A 201 -2.96 6.76 13.70
N CYS A 202 -1.75 7.30 13.83
CA CYS A 202 -1.46 8.42 14.71
C CYS A 202 -0.57 9.45 14.01
N TYR A 203 -0.84 10.72 14.29
CA TYR A 203 -0.14 11.88 13.75
C TYR A 203 -0.13 13.02 14.77
N GLY A 204 0.96 13.79 14.82
CA GLY A 204 1.08 14.94 15.72
C GLY A 204 1.40 14.57 17.17
N TYR A 205 1.74 13.30 17.43
CA TYR A 205 2.10 12.78 18.75
C TYR A 205 3.49 12.15 18.76
N ALA A 206 4.15 12.18 19.91
CA ALA A 206 5.32 11.37 20.21
C ALA A 206 4.96 10.25 21.21
N GLY A 207 5.32 9.01 20.89
CA GLY A 207 5.07 7.83 21.73
C GLY A 207 4.59 6.62 20.93
N THR A 208 4.10 5.58 21.61
CA THR A 208 3.61 4.35 20.98
C THR A 208 2.14 4.12 21.31
N VAL A 209 1.40 3.67 20.30
CA VAL A 209 -0.02 3.34 20.40
C VAL A 209 -0.21 1.88 20.04
N HIS A 210 -1.09 1.21 20.78
CA HIS A 210 -1.47 -0.16 20.52
C HIS A 210 -2.95 -0.21 20.16
N PHE A 211 -3.26 -0.71 18.96
CA PHE A 211 -4.65 -0.99 18.55
C PHE A 211 -4.92 -2.49 18.61
N THR A 212 -6.02 -2.90 19.25
CA THR A 212 -6.48 -4.29 19.32
C THR A 212 -7.95 -4.39 18.93
N ASP A 213 -8.42 -5.61 18.70
CA ASP A 213 -9.85 -5.93 18.52
C ASP A 213 -10.54 -5.02 17.49
N VAL A 214 -9.87 -4.82 16.35
CA VAL A 214 -10.39 -3.97 15.27
C VAL A 214 -11.42 -4.78 14.48
N VAL A 215 -12.70 -4.45 14.67
CA VAL A 215 -13.83 -5.19 14.13
C VAL A 215 -14.69 -4.29 13.27
N LEU A 216 -14.85 -4.64 11.99
CA LEU A 216 -15.83 -4.04 11.10
C LEU A 216 -16.97 -5.04 10.88
N THR A 217 -18.19 -4.64 11.23
CA THR A 217 -19.39 -5.46 11.09
C THR A 217 -20.41 -4.73 10.20
N PRO A 218 -20.66 -5.22 8.98
CA PRO A 218 -21.74 -4.73 8.13
C PRO A 218 -23.11 -4.85 8.82
N ILE A 219 -23.97 -3.85 8.65
CA ILE A 219 -25.34 -3.89 9.16
C ILE A 219 -26.28 -4.08 7.97
N THR A 220 -26.95 -5.23 7.95
CA THR A 220 -27.94 -5.58 6.93
C THR A 220 -29.27 -5.91 7.57
N GLN A 221 -30.36 -5.66 6.83
CA GLN A 221 -31.70 -6.10 7.20
C GLN A 221 -31.93 -7.59 6.89
N GLN A 222 -31.05 -8.22 6.11
CA GLN A 222 -31.13 -9.62 5.74
C GLN A 222 -30.58 -10.48 6.88
N SER A 223 -31.48 -11.07 7.68
CA SER A 223 -31.17 -11.86 8.88
C SER A 223 -30.46 -13.20 8.61
N THR A 224 -30.26 -13.57 7.34
CA THR A 224 -29.67 -14.86 6.94
C THR A 224 -28.19 -14.79 6.60
N LEU A 225 -27.61 -13.59 6.49
CA LEU A 225 -26.20 -13.44 6.13
C LEU A 225 -25.31 -13.42 7.37
N CYS A 226 -24.40 -14.37 7.47
CA CYS A 226 -23.46 -14.54 8.57
C CYS A 226 -22.09 -14.96 8.03
N GLY A 227 -21.04 -14.22 8.39
CA GLY A 227 -19.65 -14.55 8.05
C GLY A 227 -19.03 -13.66 6.97
N PRO A 228 -17.71 -13.39 7.04
CA PRO A 228 -17.02 -12.48 6.12
C PRO A 228 -17.14 -12.87 4.64
N GLU A 229 -17.07 -14.16 4.32
CA GLU A 229 -17.14 -14.73 2.97
C GLU A 229 -18.47 -14.41 2.25
N GLN A 230 -19.52 -14.12 3.00
CA GLN A 230 -20.82 -13.74 2.43
C GLN A 230 -20.85 -12.27 2.03
N PHE A 231 -20.04 -11.43 2.67
CA PHE A 231 -19.98 -9.98 2.45
C PHE A 231 -18.84 -9.55 1.52
N ILE A 232 -17.70 -10.22 1.60
CA ILE A 232 -16.47 -9.83 0.92
C ILE A 232 -16.45 -10.36 -0.51
N GLU A 233 -15.94 -9.56 -1.43
CA GLU A 233 -15.63 -9.95 -2.79
C GLU A 233 -14.16 -10.42 -2.85
N ASP A 234 -13.92 -11.74 -2.98
CA ASP A 234 -12.58 -12.35 -2.91
C ASP A 234 -11.60 -11.81 -3.97
N CYS A 235 -12.14 -11.51 -5.15
CA CYS A 235 -11.50 -10.75 -6.20
C CYS A 235 -12.62 -10.05 -6.96
N PRO A 236 -12.72 -8.70 -6.92
CA PRO A 236 -13.64 -8.03 -7.82
C PRO A 236 -13.26 -8.44 -9.23
N GLU A 237 -14.18 -9.11 -9.94
CA GLU A 237 -13.94 -9.46 -11.34
C GLU A 237 -13.49 -8.17 -12.01
N SER A 238 -12.32 -8.23 -12.70
CA SER A 238 -11.89 -7.16 -13.61
C SER A 238 -13.13 -6.85 -14.40
N ILE A 239 -13.73 -5.67 -14.16
CA ILE A 239 -14.94 -5.25 -14.84
C ILE A 239 -14.63 -5.52 -16.30
N LYS A 240 -15.26 -6.55 -16.89
CA LYS A 240 -15.27 -6.70 -18.34
C LYS A 240 -16.10 -5.52 -18.76
N ASP A 241 -15.44 -4.38 -18.89
CA ASP A 241 -16.07 -3.12 -19.11
C ASP A 241 -16.65 -3.20 -20.50
N THR A 242 -17.89 -3.69 -20.57
CA THR A 242 -18.79 -3.53 -21.69
C THR A 242 -19.13 -2.05 -21.86
N ARG A 243 -18.78 -1.19 -20.88
CA ARG A 243 -18.68 0.25 -21.09
C ARG A 243 -17.31 0.53 -21.70
N SER A 244 -17.33 1.15 -22.88
CA SER A 244 -16.17 1.59 -23.64
C SER A 244 -14.99 1.99 -22.76
N LYS A 245 -13.78 1.49 -23.05
CA LYS A 245 -12.49 1.96 -22.49
C LYS A 245 -12.59 3.45 -22.15
N PRO A 246 -12.17 3.89 -20.93
CA PRO A 246 -12.31 5.28 -20.53
C PRO A 246 -11.78 6.17 -21.65
N ARG A 247 -12.70 6.92 -22.27
CA ARG A 247 -12.38 7.74 -23.43
C ARG A 247 -11.73 9.01 -22.90
N ILE A 248 -10.45 8.91 -22.56
CA ILE A 248 -9.65 10.05 -22.12
C ILE A 248 -9.52 10.99 -23.32
N ARG A 249 -10.23 12.12 -23.24
CA ARG A 249 -10.05 13.22 -24.18
C ARG A 249 -8.69 13.83 -23.87
N HIS A 250 -7.88 14.07 -24.88
CA HIS A 250 -6.56 14.62 -24.67
C HIS A 250 -6.24 15.70 -25.69
N GLU A 251 -5.39 16.64 -25.27
CA GLU A 251 -4.98 17.80 -26.05
C GLU A 251 -3.47 17.94 -25.94
N LEU A 252 -2.77 17.99 -27.08
CA LEU A 252 -1.34 18.31 -27.11
C LEU A 252 -1.18 19.82 -26.97
N ILE A 253 -0.48 20.28 -25.93
CA ILE A 253 -0.28 21.71 -25.66
C ILE A 253 1.16 22.17 -25.89
N LEU A 254 2.12 21.24 -25.93
CA LEU A 254 3.52 21.50 -26.28
C LEU A 254 4.08 20.33 -27.08
N GLY A 255 4.84 20.64 -28.13
CA GLY A 255 5.46 19.65 -29.02
C GLY A 255 4.80 19.62 -30.40
N LYS A 256 5.38 18.83 -31.32
CA LYS A 256 4.86 18.70 -32.69
C LYS A 256 3.80 17.61 -32.74
N ALA A 257 2.67 17.88 -33.38
CA ALA A 257 1.65 16.87 -33.65
C ALA A 257 2.23 15.75 -34.54
N LYS A 258 1.90 14.50 -34.23
CA LYS A 258 2.43 13.36 -34.98
C LYS A 258 1.82 13.27 -36.38
N PRO A 259 2.62 13.10 -37.44
CA PRO A 259 2.11 12.79 -38.76
C PRO A 259 1.49 11.38 -38.78
N SER A 260 0.31 11.25 -39.38
CA SER A 260 -0.57 10.08 -39.28
C SER A 260 -0.13 8.86 -40.11
N SER A 261 0.90 8.93 -40.96
CA SER A 261 1.06 7.93 -42.03
C SER A 261 2.45 7.66 -42.63
N ARG A 262 3.57 7.88 -41.92
CA ARG A 262 4.91 7.47 -42.44
C ARG A 262 5.79 6.75 -41.43
N LYS A 263 6.65 5.85 -41.92
CA LYS A 263 7.68 5.11 -41.17
C LYS A 263 8.33 6.04 -40.14
N ARG A 264 8.20 5.64 -38.87
CA ARG A 264 8.64 6.41 -37.70
C ARG A 264 10.17 6.54 -37.75
N HIS A 265 10.68 7.71 -38.13
CA HIS A 265 12.08 8.02 -37.89
C HIS A 265 12.21 8.39 -36.41
N LEU A 266 12.68 7.45 -35.60
CA LEU A 266 12.92 7.67 -34.18
C LEU A 266 14.17 8.51 -34.01
N THR A 267 14.15 9.46 -33.08
CA THR A 267 15.35 10.15 -32.65
C THR A 267 16.17 9.17 -31.82
N LYS A 268 17.46 9.00 -32.14
CA LYS A 268 18.40 8.19 -31.34
C LYS A 268 18.74 8.89 -30.01
N ASP A 269 17.75 8.92 -29.13
CA ASP A 269 17.80 9.59 -27.84
C ASP A 269 16.93 8.82 -26.82
N ILE A 270 16.98 9.23 -25.56
CA ILE A 270 16.18 8.70 -24.45
C ILE A 270 15.23 9.76 -23.91
N ALA A 271 13.92 9.48 -23.95
CA ALA A 271 12.91 10.34 -23.37
C ALA A 271 12.53 9.92 -21.94
N LEU A 272 12.37 10.88 -21.05
CA LEU A 272 11.67 10.69 -19.78
C LEU A 272 10.17 10.62 -20.06
N VAL A 273 9.57 9.46 -19.85
CA VAL A 273 8.14 9.24 -20.07
C VAL A 273 7.46 9.17 -18.72
N THR A 274 6.63 10.18 -18.43
CA THR A 274 5.97 10.31 -17.13
C THR A 274 4.57 10.88 -17.26
N GLN A 275 3.81 10.70 -16.19
CA GLN A 275 2.44 11.16 -16.06
C GLN A 275 2.21 11.62 -14.62
N LEU A 276 1.45 12.70 -14.45
CA LEU A 276 1.25 13.34 -13.15
C LEU A 276 -0.10 14.07 -13.06
N SER A 277 -0.60 14.28 -11.85
CA SER A 277 -1.71 15.19 -11.55
C SER A 277 -1.21 16.63 -11.46
N MET A 278 -2.12 17.61 -11.60
CA MET A 278 -1.78 19.03 -11.62
C MET A 278 -0.94 19.50 -10.40
N ASP A 279 -1.18 18.95 -9.22
CA ASP A 279 -0.48 19.25 -7.96
C ASP A 279 0.98 18.76 -7.93
N ARG A 280 1.36 17.83 -8.81
CA ARG A 280 2.70 17.22 -8.89
C ARG A 280 3.63 17.91 -9.89
N LEU A 281 3.17 18.95 -10.59
CA LEU A 281 4.02 19.78 -11.46
C LEU A 281 5.27 20.35 -10.76
N PRO A 282 5.22 20.79 -9.48
CA PRO A 282 6.41 21.24 -8.76
C PRO A 282 7.46 20.14 -8.55
N VAL A 283 7.03 18.88 -8.35
CA VAL A 283 7.95 17.75 -8.20
C VAL A 283 8.71 17.51 -9.51
N LEU A 284 7.98 17.53 -10.63
CA LEU A 284 8.59 17.43 -11.96
C LEU A 284 9.64 18.53 -12.20
N GLN A 285 9.39 19.77 -11.75
CA GLN A 285 10.36 20.86 -11.89
C GLN A 285 11.72 20.51 -11.29
N HIS A 286 11.74 19.83 -10.16
CA HIS A 286 12.99 19.40 -9.51
C HIS A 286 13.66 18.25 -10.28
N THR A 287 12.88 17.29 -10.81
CA THR A 287 13.38 16.23 -11.69
C THR A 287 14.04 16.82 -12.96
N LEU A 288 13.44 17.86 -13.54
CA LEU A 288 13.97 18.53 -14.74
C LEU A 288 15.25 19.32 -14.51
N GLN A 289 15.65 19.60 -13.26
CA GLN A 289 16.95 20.23 -12.97
C GLN A 289 18.12 19.30 -13.29
N HIS A 290 17.90 17.98 -13.29
CA HIS A 290 18.91 16.95 -13.48
C HIS A 290 18.66 16.11 -14.75
N TRP A 291 17.67 16.49 -15.57
CA TRP A 291 17.31 15.78 -16.79
C TRP A 291 17.56 16.66 -18.01
N GLU A 292 18.47 16.23 -18.88
CA GLU A 292 18.87 16.99 -20.07
C GLU A 292 18.13 16.55 -21.36
N GLY A 293 17.46 15.40 -21.33
CA GLY A 293 16.83 14.81 -22.51
C GLY A 293 15.39 15.25 -22.79
N PRO A 294 14.79 14.77 -23.89
CA PRO A 294 13.36 14.95 -24.18
C PRO A 294 12.45 14.43 -23.07
N VAL A 295 11.30 15.07 -22.88
CA VAL A 295 10.28 14.65 -21.91
C VAL A 295 8.98 14.37 -22.65
N SER A 296 8.34 13.23 -22.37
CA SER A 296 6.97 12.96 -22.78
C SER A 296 6.08 12.93 -21.55
N LEU A 297 5.37 14.04 -21.34
CA LEU A 297 4.58 14.32 -20.15
C LEU A 297 3.08 14.26 -20.47
N VAL A 298 2.34 13.54 -19.64
CA VAL A 298 0.88 13.62 -19.59
C VAL A 298 0.44 14.22 -18.26
N VAL A 299 -0.30 15.33 -18.31
CA VAL A 299 -0.90 15.95 -17.13
C VAL A 299 -2.37 15.53 -17.05
N HIS A 300 -2.73 14.83 -15.98
CA HIS A 300 -4.11 14.46 -15.67
C HIS A 300 -4.89 15.67 -15.18
N VAL A 301 -6.02 15.93 -15.83
CA VAL A 301 -6.93 17.03 -15.53
C VAL A 301 -8.29 16.43 -15.19
N PRO A 302 -8.69 16.42 -13.90
CA PRO A 302 -10.00 15.94 -13.51
C PRO A 302 -11.07 16.92 -13.99
N VAL A 303 -12.08 16.43 -14.73
CA VAL A 303 -13.19 17.24 -15.24
C VAL A 303 -14.51 16.74 -14.69
N LYS A 304 -15.29 17.61 -14.05
CA LYS A 304 -16.64 17.28 -13.55
C LYS A 304 -17.56 16.93 -14.72
N ALA A 305 -18.27 15.80 -14.60
CA ALA A 305 -19.22 15.38 -15.62
C ALA A 305 -20.26 16.48 -15.88
N GLY A 306 -20.42 16.87 -17.15
CA GLY A 306 -21.37 17.92 -17.56
C GLY A 306 -20.89 19.37 -17.40
N GLN A 307 -19.66 19.60 -16.92
CA GLN A 307 -19.04 20.93 -16.98
C GLN A 307 -18.02 20.98 -18.14
N PRO A 308 -17.96 22.09 -18.90
CA PRO A 308 -16.88 22.30 -19.86
C PRO A 308 -15.53 22.26 -19.15
N ASP A 309 -14.49 21.82 -19.87
CA ASP A 309 -13.11 21.83 -19.36
C ASP A 309 -12.83 23.20 -18.73
N SER A 310 -12.40 23.22 -17.46
CA SER A 310 -12.34 24.49 -16.76
C SER A 310 -11.11 25.28 -17.22
N ASP A 311 -11.33 26.42 -17.88
CA ASP A 311 -10.28 27.27 -18.45
C ASP A 311 -9.14 27.60 -17.44
N TRP A 312 -9.47 27.67 -16.15
CA TRP A 312 -8.47 27.91 -15.10
C TRP A 312 -7.47 26.76 -14.95
N GLN A 313 -7.86 25.50 -15.16
CA GLN A 313 -6.95 24.35 -15.05
C GLN A 313 -5.90 24.40 -16.14
N LYS A 314 -6.34 24.70 -17.36
CA LYS A 314 -5.45 24.89 -18.52
C LYS A 314 -4.51 26.07 -18.29
N LEU A 315 -5.03 27.21 -17.85
CA LEU A 315 -4.23 28.40 -17.56
C LEU A 315 -3.20 28.14 -16.44
N TYR A 316 -3.61 27.44 -15.38
CA TYR A 316 -2.71 27.04 -14.28
C TYR A 316 -1.55 26.20 -14.81
N ILE A 317 -1.85 25.16 -15.60
CA ILE A 317 -0.83 24.27 -16.17
C ILE A 317 0.08 25.06 -17.11
N GLN A 318 -0.46 25.86 -18.02
CA GLN A 318 0.34 26.70 -18.93
C GLN A 318 1.31 27.62 -18.17
N LYS A 319 0.84 28.29 -17.11
CA LYS A 319 1.70 29.15 -16.27
C LYS A 319 2.78 28.34 -15.56
N LYS A 320 2.49 27.13 -15.10
CA LYS A 320 3.48 26.25 -14.46
C LYS A 320 4.50 25.73 -15.47
N LEU A 321 4.07 25.34 -16.66
CA LEU A 321 4.94 24.85 -17.73
C LEU A 321 5.94 25.91 -18.20
N GLN A 322 5.58 27.20 -18.20
CA GLN A 322 6.50 28.30 -18.51
C GLN A 322 7.71 28.36 -17.58
N ASN A 323 7.58 27.86 -16.34
CA ASN A 323 8.68 27.81 -15.38
C ASN A 323 9.52 26.53 -15.50
N LEU A 324 9.10 25.57 -16.34
CA LEU A 324 9.83 24.32 -16.54
C LEU A 324 10.84 24.50 -17.67
N LYS A 325 12.08 24.10 -17.39
CA LYS A 325 13.13 23.99 -18.41
C LYS A 325 12.95 22.67 -19.14
N LEU A 326 12.19 22.68 -20.23
CA LEU A 326 11.95 21.51 -21.07
C LEU A 326 12.91 21.49 -22.26
N HIS A 327 13.39 20.31 -22.61
CA HIS A 327 14.14 20.10 -23.85
C HIS A 327 13.26 20.42 -25.08
N PRO A 328 13.79 20.97 -26.19
CA PRO A 328 13.00 21.38 -27.37
C PRO A 328 12.12 20.28 -27.98
N ASP A 329 12.57 19.03 -27.91
CA ASP A 329 11.82 17.86 -28.41
C ASP A 329 10.83 17.26 -27.40
N SER A 330 10.54 17.98 -26.31
CA SER A 330 9.57 17.55 -25.33
C SER A 330 8.14 17.65 -25.84
N HIS A 331 7.26 16.81 -25.30
CA HIS A 331 5.84 16.77 -25.61
C HIS A 331 5.05 16.83 -24.31
N VAL A 332 4.08 17.73 -24.23
CA VAL A 332 3.16 17.83 -23.08
C VAL A 332 1.73 17.70 -23.57
N THR A 333 1.02 16.73 -23.01
CA THR A 333 -0.38 16.43 -23.33
C THR A 333 -1.23 16.58 -22.07
N LEU A 334 -2.36 17.29 -22.19
CA LEU A 334 -3.39 17.32 -21.17
C LEU A 334 -4.34 16.13 -21.40
N ALA A 335 -4.65 15.39 -20.34
CA ALA A 335 -5.57 14.28 -20.35
C ALA A 335 -6.77 14.62 -19.47
N TYR A 336 -7.89 14.94 -20.13
CA TYR A 336 -9.16 15.25 -19.50
C TYR A 336 -9.94 13.95 -19.29
N GLU A 337 -10.28 13.69 -18.04
CA GLU A 337 -11.09 12.54 -17.67
C GLU A 337 -12.38 12.99 -16.99
N SER A 338 -13.50 12.51 -17.52
CA SER A 338 -14.81 12.64 -16.86
C SER A 338 -14.78 11.80 -15.59
N VAL A 339 -15.14 12.39 -14.45
CA VAL A 339 -15.18 11.75 -13.09
C VAL A 339 -16.08 10.50 -13.00
N THR A 340 -16.58 9.97 -14.11
CA THR A 340 -17.25 8.68 -14.14
C THR A 340 -16.27 7.54 -13.83
N TYR A 341 -15.01 7.68 -14.24
CA TYR A 341 -13.90 6.84 -13.78
C TYR A 341 -13.17 7.60 -12.67
N ARG A 342 -13.11 7.01 -11.47
CA ARG A 342 -12.78 7.72 -10.22
C ARG A 342 -11.41 7.39 -9.64
N ASP A 343 -10.68 6.51 -10.30
CA ASP A 343 -9.32 6.16 -9.92
C ASP A 343 -8.35 6.79 -10.93
N TYR A 344 -7.21 7.29 -10.45
CA TYR A 344 -6.18 7.88 -11.29
C TYR A 344 -5.72 6.88 -12.37
N PRO A 345 -5.96 7.14 -13.68
CA PRO A 345 -5.86 6.11 -14.71
C PRO A 345 -4.42 5.91 -15.21
N ILE A 346 -3.53 5.55 -14.28
CA ILE A 346 -2.08 5.49 -14.45
C ILE A 346 -1.65 4.78 -15.75
N ASN A 347 -2.28 3.65 -16.07
CA ASN A 347 -1.95 2.86 -17.26
C ASN A 347 -2.39 3.55 -18.55
N ALA A 348 -3.55 4.20 -18.56
CA ALA A 348 -4.02 4.91 -19.74
C ALA A 348 -3.19 6.17 -20.02
N LEU A 349 -2.82 6.91 -18.97
CA LEU A 349 -1.95 8.09 -19.05
C LEU A 349 -0.53 7.71 -19.47
N ARG A 350 0.04 6.65 -18.88
CA ARG A 350 1.36 6.11 -19.27
C ARG A 350 1.38 5.70 -20.73
N ASN A 351 0.36 4.98 -21.19
CA ASN A 351 0.23 4.59 -22.59
C ASN A 351 0.08 5.80 -23.52
N LEU A 352 -0.60 6.86 -23.08
CA LEU A 352 -0.67 8.12 -23.83
C LEU A 352 0.71 8.79 -23.92
N ALA A 353 1.47 8.86 -22.82
CA ALA A 353 2.82 9.41 -22.80
C ALA A 353 3.77 8.62 -23.72
N ILE A 354 3.79 7.28 -23.61
CA ILE A 354 4.57 6.41 -24.50
C ILE A 354 4.24 6.69 -25.97
N ARG A 355 2.94 6.82 -26.30
CA ARG A 355 2.49 7.09 -27.67
C ARG A 355 2.89 8.48 -28.16
N GLN A 356 3.20 9.45 -27.29
CA GLN A 356 3.63 10.79 -27.70
C GLN A 356 5.15 10.91 -27.87
N SER A 357 5.94 10.06 -27.25
CA SER A 357 7.40 10.08 -27.42
C SER A 357 7.84 9.78 -28.87
N SER A 358 8.89 10.47 -29.33
CA SER A 358 9.58 10.26 -30.61
C SER A 358 10.96 9.61 -30.45
N CYS A 359 11.39 9.33 -29.22
CA CYS A 359 12.71 8.80 -28.91
C CYS A 359 12.78 7.28 -29.11
N GLU A 360 13.98 6.79 -29.45
CA GLU A 360 14.29 5.37 -29.55
C GLU A 360 14.21 4.68 -28.20
N TYR A 361 14.67 5.33 -27.13
CA TYR A 361 14.65 4.80 -25.77
C TYR A 361 13.66 5.57 -24.90
N LEU A 362 12.98 4.86 -24.00
CA LEU A 362 12.00 5.43 -23.08
C LEU A 362 12.33 5.07 -21.64
N LEU A 363 12.65 6.07 -20.82
CA LEU A 363 12.72 5.95 -19.36
C LEU A 363 11.33 6.13 -18.76
N LEU A 364 10.67 5.02 -18.46
CA LEU A 364 9.33 5.02 -17.86
C LEU A 364 9.44 5.23 -16.36
N ALA A 365 9.17 6.44 -15.87
CA ALA A 365 9.28 6.76 -14.46
C ALA A 365 8.06 7.54 -13.97
N ASP A 366 7.57 7.19 -12.78
CA ASP A 366 6.54 7.99 -12.11
C ASP A 366 7.16 9.34 -11.67
N ALA A 367 6.34 10.38 -11.53
CA ALA A 367 6.83 11.76 -11.39
C ALA A 367 7.66 12.03 -10.12
N ASP A 368 7.55 11.16 -9.11
CA ASP A 368 8.31 11.27 -7.86
C ASP A 368 9.72 10.63 -7.96
N PHE A 369 10.05 9.95 -9.06
CA PHE A 369 11.42 9.47 -9.29
C PHE A 369 12.31 10.59 -9.81
N GLN A 370 13.54 10.60 -9.30
CA GLN A 370 14.61 11.47 -9.77
C GLN A 370 15.68 10.62 -10.43
N PRO A 371 15.94 10.77 -11.74
CA PRO A 371 17.10 10.20 -12.39
C PRO A 371 18.38 10.68 -11.70
N SER A 372 19.43 9.85 -11.71
CA SER A 372 20.75 10.31 -11.27
C SER A 372 21.21 11.47 -12.15
N PRO A 373 22.01 12.41 -11.61
CA PRO A 373 22.72 13.38 -12.45
C PRO A 373 23.46 12.67 -13.59
N ASP A 374 23.49 13.31 -14.77
CA ASP A 374 24.14 12.79 -15.98
C ASP A 374 23.58 11.45 -16.53
N PHE A 375 22.46 10.94 -16.01
CA PHE A 375 21.89 9.65 -16.45
C PHE A 375 21.71 9.59 -17.97
N HIS A 376 21.14 10.64 -18.55
CA HIS A 376 20.88 10.76 -19.99
C HIS A 376 22.18 10.54 -20.80
N LYS A 377 23.23 11.30 -20.47
CA LYS A 377 24.55 11.21 -21.11
C LYS A 377 25.18 9.82 -20.96
N HIS A 378 25.19 9.26 -19.75
CA HIS A 378 25.78 7.94 -19.49
C HIS A 378 25.03 6.81 -20.20
N PHE A 379 23.69 6.89 -20.24
CA PHE A 379 22.87 5.93 -20.93
C PHE A 379 23.19 5.92 -22.43
N LEU A 380 23.17 7.08 -23.08
CA LEU A 380 23.47 7.18 -24.51
C LEU A 380 24.89 6.70 -24.85
N LEU A 381 25.89 6.99 -24.01
CA LEU A 381 27.25 6.47 -24.19
C LEU A 381 27.28 4.93 -24.13
N SER A 382 26.54 4.34 -23.18
CA SER A 382 26.49 2.90 -22.98
C SER A 382 25.75 2.16 -24.09
N THR A 383 24.79 2.82 -24.75
CA THR A 383 24.02 2.22 -25.85
C THR A 383 24.64 2.40 -27.22
N ARG A 384 25.69 3.22 -27.39
CA ARG A 384 26.35 3.46 -28.69
C ARG A 384 26.92 2.18 -29.33
N SER A 385 27.40 1.25 -28.52
CA SER A 385 28.02 -0.01 -28.97
C SER A 385 27.02 -1.17 -29.10
N LEU A 386 25.76 -0.97 -28.70
CA LEU A 386 24.75 -2.01 -28.75
C LEU A 386 24.11 -2.06 -30.14
N SER A 387 24.08 -3.25 -30.72
CA SER A 387 23.41 -3.48 -32.00
C SER A 387 21.89 -3.35 -31.82
N SER A 388 21.23 -2.56 -32.68
CA SER A 388 19.77 -2.42 -32.71
C SER A 388 19.03 -3.70 -33.12
N ALA A 389 19.75 -4.79 -33.44
CA ALA A 389 19.17 -6.07 -33.86
C ALA A 389 18.56 -6.88 -32.71
N ASP A 390 19.09 -6.74 -31.49
CA ASP A 390 18.65 -7.51 -30.34
C ASP A 390 17.57 -6.77 -29.54
N LYS A 391 16.49 -7.47 -29.20
CA LYS A 391 15.44 -6.96 -28.31
C LYS A 391 15.99 -6.85 -26.88
N THR A 392 16.61 -5.73 -26.58
CA THR A 392 17.24 -5.46 -25.28
C THR A 392 16.32 -4.60 -24.42
N ALA A 393 16.11 -5.02 -23.18
CA ALA A 393 15.48 -4.20 -22.14
C ALA A 393 16.55 -3.80 -21.12
N PHE A 394 16.60 -2.52 -20.77
CA PHE A 394 17.51 -2.03 -19.74
C PHE A 394 16.75 -1.92 -18.42
N VAL A 395 17.41 -2.27 -17.32
CA VAL A 395 16.84 -2.19 -15.98
C VAL A 395 17.61 -1.14 -15.21
N VAL A 396 16.93 -0.07 -14.80
CA VAL A 396 17.52 0.94 -13.92
C VAL A 396 17.15 0.60 -12.48
N PRO A 397 18.12 0.42 -11.58
CA PRO A 397 17.84 0.29 -10.16
C PRO A 397 17.38 1.66 -9.62
N ALA A 398 16.38 1.62 -8.75
CA ALA A 398 15.89 2.80 -8.05
C ALA A 398 16.01 2.60 -6.54
N PHE A 399 16.31 3.68 -5.84
CA PHE A 399 16.64 3.67 -4.42
C PHE A 399 15.78 4.69 -3.68
N THR A 400 15.43 4.40 -2.44
CA THR A 400 14.71 5.32 -1.55
C THR A 400 15.67 5.92 -0.53
N PHE A 401 15.54 7.22 -0.26
CA PHE A 401 16.29 7.89 0.79
C PHE A 401 15.55 7.78 2.12
N SER A 402 16.14 7.10 3.11
CA SER A 402 15.48 6.86 4.41
C SER A 402 15.61 8.02 5.42
N SER A 403 16.39 9.07 5.11
CA SER A 403 16.59 10.23 5.98
C SER A 403 16.88 11.49 5.17
N LEU A 404 15.90 12.38 5.05
CA LEU A 404 16.12 13.79 4.68
C LEU A 404 16.64 14.53 5.92
N GLN A 405 17.86 14.21 6.34
CA GLN A 405 18.67 15.16 7.11
C GLN A 405 19.64 15.77 6.09
N ASP A 406 19.33 16.99 5.70
CA ASP A 406 20.06 17.89 4.81
C ASP A 406 20.07 17.59 3.28
N PRO A 407 19.44 18.46 2.45
CA PRO A 407 19.55 18.44 0.99
C PRO A 407 20.98 18.59 0.45
N CYS A 408 21.93 19.06 1.29
CA CYS A 408 23.29 19.39 0.88
C CYS A 408 24.22 18.16 0.80
N GLN A 409 23.85 17.01 1.39
CA GLN A 409 24.70 15.80 1.39
C GLN A 409 24.36 14.76 0.30
N VAL A 410 23.43 15.08 -0.61
CA VAL A 410 22.97 14.13 -1.66
C VAL A 410 24.10 13.80 -2.64
N GLN A 411 24.98 14.75 -2.96
CA GLN A 411 26.09 14.54 -3.91
C GLN A 411 27.16 13.57 -3.38
N THR A 412 27.52 13.67 -2.09
CA THR A 412 28.61 12.86 -1.51
C THR A 412 28.20 11.41 -1.29
N LYS A 413 26.92 11.14 -1.00
CA LYS A 413 26.40 9.77 -0.82
C LYS A 413 26.24 9.00 -2.13
N GLN A 414 25.99 9.68 -3.26
CA GLN A 414 25.94 9.05 -4.59
C GLN A 414 27.28 8.38 -4.97
N LEU A 415 28.43 8.97 -4.62
CA LEU A 415 29.74 8.37 -4.86
C LEU A 415 29.94 7.06 -4.08
N SER A 416 29.50 7.01 -2.81
CA SER A 416 29.62 5.79 -1.99
C SER A 416 28.72 4.65 -2.48
N LEU A 417 27.56 4.98 -3.06
CA LEU A 417 26.64 4.00 -3.65
C LEU A 417 27.20 3.41 -4.96
N CYS A 418 27.86 4.23 -5.79
CA CYS A 418 28.57 3.78 -6.99
C CYS A 418 29.74 2.83 -6.65
N GLN A 419 30.49 3.11 -5.57
CA GLN A 419 31.52 2.20 -5.07
C GLN A 419 30.92 0.87 -4.59
N LEU A 420 29.79 0.89 -3.88
CA LEU A 420 29.11 -0.32 -3.42
C LEU A 420 28.57 -1.18 -4.59
N LEU A 421 28.06 -0.54 -5.64
CA LEU A 421 27.60 -1.21 -6.87
C LEU A 421 28.78 -1.84 -7.65
N SER A 422 29.95 -1.20 -7.66
CA SER A 422 31.16 -1.75 -8.28
C SER A 422 31.68 -3.03 -7.58
N THR A 423 31.46 -3.15 -6.27
CA THR A 423 31.75 -4.39 -5.51
C THR A 423 30.71 -5.48 -5.75
N LEU A 424 29.45 -5.13 -6.01
CA LEU A 424 28.37 -6.10 -6.24
C LEU A 424 28.38 -6.71 -7.66
N THR A 425 28.91 -5.99 -8.66
CA THR A 425 29.05 -6.51 -10.03
C THR A 425 30.13 -7.59 -10.19
N HIS A 426 31.05 -7.72 -9.23
CA HIS A 426 32.08 -8.77 -9.25
C HIS A 426 31.58 -10.16 -8.83
N HIS A 427 30.42 -10.26 -8.18
CA HIS A 427 29.80 -11.54 -7.85
C HIS A 427 28.79 -11.92 -8.93
N LYS A 428 29.14 -12.91 -9.78
CA LYS A 428 28.32 -13.49 -10.86
C LYS A 428 27.08 -14.28 -10.39
N SER A 429 26.35 -13.78 -9.40
CA SER A 429 25.08 -14.40 -8.97
C SER A 429 24.14 -13.35 -8.37
N LEU A 430 23.60 -12.50 -9.23
CA LEU A 430 22.46 -11.64 -8.88
C LEU A 430 21.18 -12.39 -9.21
N THR A 431 20.60 -13.04 -8.21
CA THR A 431 19.24 -13.55 -8.25
C THR A 431 18.29 -12.36 -8.11
N VAL A 432 17.47 -12.17 -9.13
CA VAL A 432 16.76 -10.91 -9.40
C VAL A 432 15.26 -11.17 -9.35
N PHE A 433 14.60 -10.80 -8.26
CA PHE A 433 13.20 -10.35 -8.12
C PHE A 433 13.01 -9.90 -6.66
N HIS A 434 12.17 -8.89 -6.43
CA HIS A 434 11.96 -8.13 -5.18
C HIS A 434 12.86 -8.51 -3.97
N LYS A 435 13.87 -7.65 -3.72
CA LYS A 435 14.62 -7.48 -2.46
C LYS A 435 15.61 -8.61 -2.09
N ALA A 436 16.86 -8.46 -2.53
CA ALA A 436 17.99 -9.02 -1.80
C ALA A 436 18.44 -8.03 -0.71
N ARG A 437 18.32 -8.43 0.56
CA ARG A 437 18.84 -7.70 1.71
C ARG A 437 20.23 -8.24 2.00
N THR A 438 21.30 -7.50 1.70
CA THR A 438 22.63 -7.77 2.26
C THR A 438 22.78 -6.99 3.57
N SER A 439 23.31 -7.66 4.59
CA SER A 439 23.24 -7.35 6.02
C SER A 439 24.02 -6.12 6.50
N SER A 440 24.21 -5.09 5.67
CA SER A 440 24.91 -3.86 6.09
C SER A 440 24.41 -2.55 5.46
N CYS A 441 23.38 -2.55 4.59
CA CYS A 441 22.87 -1.31 4.00
C CYS A 441 21.33 -1.27 3.90
N ASN A 442 20.74 -0.20 4.43
CA ASN A 442 19.30 0.10 4.34
C ASN A 442 18.97 0.72 2.96
N CYS A 443 18.91 -0.10 1.91
CA CYS A 443 18.45 0.32 0.59
C CYS A 443 17.38 -0.64 0.07
N CYS A 444 16.16 -0.13 -0.21
CA CYS A 444 15.14 -0.87 -0.94
C CYS A 444 15.33 -0.59 -2.44
N ILE A 445 15.40 -1.65 -3.25
CA ILE A 445 15.60 -1.56 -4.71
C ILE A 445 14.23 -1.69 -5.39
N ALA A 446 13.78 -0.64 -6.08
CA ALA A 446 12.71 -0.72 -7.07
C ALA A 446 13.31 -0.79 -8.48
N LYS A 447 12.62 -1.37 -9.47
CA LYS A 447 13.11 -1.46 -10.85
C LYS A 447 12.31 -0.51 -11.75
N ILE A 448 13.02 0.31 -12.51
CA ILE A 448 12.46 1.08 -13.61
C ILE A 448 12.77 0.34 -14.92
N LEU A 449 11.74 0.10 -15.73
CA LEU A 449 11.87 -0.53 -17.05
C LEU A 449 12.17 0.52 -18.12
N LEU A 450 13.24 0.30 -18.87
CA LEU A 450 13.59 1.05 -20.08
C LEU A 450 13.23 0.24 -21.32
N TYR A 451 12.55 0.88 -22.28
CA TYR A 451 12.09 0.23 -23.51
C TYR A 451 12.75 0.83 -24.76
N SER A 452 13.12 -0.02 -25.73
CA SER A 452 13.50 0.41 -27.08
C SER A 452 12.33 0.31 -28.05
N HIS A 453 11.99 1.43 -28.68
CA HIS A 453 10.94 1.58 -29.67
C HIS A 453 11.15 0.75 -30.97
N SER A 454 12.34 0.18 -31.18
CA SER A 454 12.66 -0.67 -32.35
C SER A 454 12.04 -2.07 -32.29
N ALA A 455 11.61 -2.54 -31.11
CA ALA A 455 10.93 -3.83 -30.98
C ALA A 455 9.51 -3.76 -31.57
N LYS A 456 9.36 -4.26 -32.81
CA LYS A 456 8.13 -4.30 -33.63
C LYS A 456 6.89 -4.70 -32.82
N THR A 457 5.88 -3.82 -32.86
CA THR A 457 4.44 -4.10 -32.94
C THR A 457 3.99 -5.52 -32.57
N SER A 458 3.81 -5.79 -31.29
CA SER A 458 2.83 -6.77 -30.80
C SER A 458 2.13 -6.14 -29.61
N ARG A 459 0.79 -6.13 -29.61
CA ARG A 459 -0.10 -5.56 -28.58
C ARG A 459 0.56 -5.50 -27.20
N GLN A 460 0.92 -4.29 -26.77
CA GLN A 460 1.57 -4.07 -25.48
C GLN A 460 0.51 -3.73 -24.44
N THR A 461 0.00 -4.77 -23.79
CA THR A 461 -0.58 -4.63 -22.45
C THR A 461 0.50 -5.13 -21.50
N LEU A 462 1.30 -4.22 -20.95
CA LEU A 462 2.16 -4.56 -19.82
C LEU A 462 1.29 -4.44 -18.57
N ILE A 463 0.99 -5.58 -17.96
CA ILE A 463 0.41 -5.67 -16.62
C ILE A 463 1.62 -5.74 -15.68
N VAL A 464 1.73 -4.78 -14.76
CA VAL A 464 2.62 -4.87 -13.60
C VAL A 464 1.79 -5.38 -12.45
#